data_AF-A0A925E5X4-F1
#
_entry.id   AF-A0A925E5X4-F1
#
_cell.length_a   1.000
_cell.length_b   1.000
_cell.length_c   1.000
_cell.angle_alpha   90.00
_cell.angle_beta   90.00
_cell.angle_gamma   90.00
#
_symmetry.space_group_name_H-M   'P 1'
#
loop_
_entity.id
_entity.type
_entity.pdbx_description
1 polymer ?
#
loop_
_entity_poly.entity_id
_entity_poly.type
_entity_poly.pdbx_seq_one_letter_code
_entity_poly.pdbx_strand_id
1 'polypeptide(L)'
;MTMPKNFDFAEAESRLYKWWEENGWFKPEAAAPDAESFTISIPPPNVTGSLHIGHALFVALEDLMTRYERMRGKAALWVPGTDHAGIATQLQVEKLLRDEGTSREEVGREEF
;
A
#
# COMPACT_ATOMS: atom_id res chain seq x y z
N MET A 1 -5.13 -15.97 -29.90
CA MET A 1 -5.66 -15.81 -28.53
C MET A 1 -7.17 -15.72 -28.64
N THR A 2 -7.92 -16.68 -28.10
CA THR A 2 -9.39 -16.65 -28.08
C THR A 2 -9.87 -15.83 -26.88
N MET A 3 -10.62 -14.75 -27.12
CA MET A 3 -11.25 -14.00 -26.03
C MET A 3 -12.50 -14.74 -25.55
N PRO A 4 -12.57 -15.13 -24.26
CA PRO A 4 -13.76 -15.78 -23.71
C PRO A 4 -14.96 -14.82 -23.74
N LYS A 5 -16.17 -15.39 -23.77
CA LYS A 5 -17.42 -14.61 -23.79
C LYS A 5 -17.61 -13.77 -22.51
N ASN A 6 -17.10 -14.26 -21.39
CA ASN A 6 -17.17 -13.59 -20.09
C ASN A 6 -15.76 -13.23 -19.62
N PHE A 7 -15.60 -12.04 -19.04
CA PHE A 7 -14.36 -11.61 -18.41
C PHE A 7 -14.25 -12.20 -17.00
N ASP A 8 -13.12 -12.86 -16.73
CA ASP A 8 -12.76 -13.33 -15.39
C ASP A 8 -11.81 -12.31 -14.74
N PHE A 9 -12.34 -11.48 -13.85
CA PHE A 9 -11.58 -10.42 -13.21
C PHE A 9 -10.56 -10.97 -12.20
N ALA A 10 -10.87 -12.07 -11.50
CA ALA A 10 -9.99 -12.62 -10.47
C ALA A 10 -8.71 -13.21 -11.08
N GLU A 11 -8.84 -13.90 -12.22
CA GLU A 11 -7.69 -14.34 -13.01
C GLU A 11 -6.89 -13.15 -13.53
N ALA A 12 -7.58 -12.20 -14.17
CA ALA A 12 -6.94 -11.10 -14.88
C ALA A 12 -6.17 -10.18 -13.91
N GLU A 13 -6.76 -9.81 -12.78
CA GLU A 13 -6.12 -9.00 -11.75
C GLU A 13 -4.85 -9.66 -11.21
N SER A 14 -4.94 -10.95 -10.86
CA SER A 14 -3.79 -11.71 -10.35
C SER A 14 -2.65 -11.79 -11.37
N ARG A 15 -2.98 -12.08 -12.64
CA ARG A 15 -1.99 -12.15 -13.72
C ARG A 15 -1.37 -10.79 -14.03
N LEU A 16 -2.17 -9.72 -14.09
CA LEU A 16 -1.70 -8.37 -14.41
C LEU A 16 -0.82 -7.80 -13.30
N TYR A 17 -1.22 -7.98 -12.04
CA TYR A 17 -0.44 -7.50 -10.90
C TYR A 17 0.94 -8.15 -10.84
N LYS A 18 0.98 -9.48 -10.96
CA LYS A 18 2.25 -10.23 -11.04
C LYS A 18 3.12 -9.75 -12.20
N TRP A 19 2.52 -9.53 -13.37
CA TRP A 19 3.24 -8.98 -14.52
C TRP A 19 3.81 -7.57 -14.24
N TRP A 20 3.09 -6.73 -13.49
CA TRP A 20 3.59 -5.42 -13.03
C TRP A 20 4.79 -5.53 -12.10
N GLU A 21 4.75 -6.43 -11.12
CA GLU A 21 5.86 -6.65 -10.20
C GLU A 21 7.10 -7.19 -10.90
N GLU A 22 6.95 -8.24 -11.71
CA GLU A 22 8.06 -8.92 -12.40
C GLU A 22 8.81 -7.99 -13.36
N ASN A 23 8.11 -7.06 -13.99
CA ASN A 23 8.70 -6.09 -14.92
C ASN A 23 9.13 -4.78 -14.23
N GLY A 24 8.88 -4.65 -12.92
CA GLY A 24 9.25 -3.46 -12.15
C GLY A 24 8.45 -2.20 -12.53
N TRP A 25 7.22 -2.34 -13.02
CA TRP A 25 6.36 -1.22 -13.45
C TRP A 25 5.94 -0.28 -12.29
N PHE A 26 6.12 -0.73 -11.05
CA PHE A 26 5.95 0.11 -9.86
C PHE A 26 7.14 1.00 -9.54
N LYS A 27 8.32 0.75 -10.14
CA LYS A 27 9.49 1.61 -9.96
C LYS A 27 9.23 2.97 -10.62
N PRO A 28 9.80 4.07 -10.10
CA PRO A 28 9.79 5.33 -10.81
C PRO A 28 10.47 5.14 -12.18
N GLU A 29 9.75 5.44 -13.25
CA GLU A 29 10.32 5.41 -14.59
C GLU A 29 11.32 6.58 -14.73
N ALA A 30 12.37 6.36 -15.52
CA ALA A 30 13.27 7.43 -15.91
C ALA A 30 12.52 8.35 -16.88
N ALA A 31 11.86 9.37 -16.35
CA ALA A 31 11.29 10.43 -17.14
C ALA A 31 12.40 11.21 -17.87
N ALA A 32 12.02 12.03 -18.86
CA ALA A 32 12.97 12.93 -19.50
C ALA A 32 13.66 13.81 -18.44
N PRO A 33 14.95 14.16 -18.59
CA PRO A 33 15.68 14.93 -17.58
C PRO A 33 15.04 16.27 -17.20
N ASP A 34 14.23 16.83 -18.09
CA ASP A 34 13.48 18.09 -17.97
C ASP A 34 11.98 17.88 -17.67
N ALA A 35 11.54 16.64 -17.45
CA ALA A 35 10.15 16.34 -17.14
C ALA A 35 9.71 17.03 -15.85
N GLU A 36 8.50 17.60 -15.88
CA GLU A 36 7.86 18.17 -14.69
C GLU A 36 7.63 17.07 -13.65
N SER A 37 7.96 17.36 -12.38
CA SER A 37 7.75 16.41 -11.29
C SER A 37 6.28 16.34 -10.87
N PHE A 38 5.83 15.15 -10.52
CA PHE A 38 4.54 14.92 -9.89
C PHE A 38 4.71 13.90 -8.77
N THR A 39 4.56 14.33 -7.51
CA THR A 39 4.81 13.46 -6.37
C THR A 39 3.61 13.43 -5.44
N ILE A 40 3.20 12.22 -5.06
CA ILE A 40 2.22 11.96 -4.01
C ILE A 40 2.90 11.12 -2.92
N SER A 41 2.77 11.54 -1.66
CA SER A 41 3.14 10.71 -0.51
C SER A 41 1.88 10.05 0.02
N ILE A 42 1.85 8.72 0.01
CA ILE A 42 0.73 7.96 0.59
C ILE A 42 0.69 8.31 2.09
N PRO A 43 -0.43 8.82 2.64
CA PRO A 43 -0.70 8.86 4.06
C PRO A 43 -0.57 7.44 4.59
N PRO A 44 0.47 7.17 5.37
CA PRO A 44 0.85 5.81 5.70
C PRO A 44 -0.25 5.18 6.57
N PRO A 45 -0.80 4.00 6.20
CA PRO A 45 -1.74 3.31 7.08
C PRO A 45 -1.04 2.88 8.36
N ASN A 46 -1.77 2.94 9.47
CA ASN A 46 -1.32 2.44 10.76
C ASN A 46 -1.08 0.93 10.70
N VAL A 47 0.00 0.43 11.31
CA VAL A 47 0.30 -1.01 11.43
C VAL A 47 -0.64 -1.78 12.39
N THR A 48 -1.72 -1.14 12.85
CA THR A 48 -2.58 -1.60 13.95
C THR A 48 -3.70 -2.55 13.53
N GLY A 49 -3.87 -2.83 12.24
CA GLY A 49 -4.96 -3.70 11.79
C GLY A 49 -5.19 -3.73 10.29
N SER A 50 -6.32 -4.31 9.89
CA SER A 50 -6.70 -4.50 8.48
C SER A 50 -7.14 -3.19 7.82
N LEU A 51 -6.83 -3.06 6.53
CA LEU A 51 -7.32 -1.96 5.70
C LEU A 51 -8.84 -2.10 5.45
N HIS A 52 -9.56 -1.00 5.63
CA HIS A 52 -10.98 -0.88 5.24
C HIS A 52 -11.19 -0.08 3.93
N ILE A 53 -12.45 -0.03 3.45
CA ILE A 53 -12.84 0.62 2.18
C ILE A 53 -12.38 2.08 2.03
N GLY A 54 -12.28 2.83 3.13
CA GLY A 54 -11.71 4.19 3.12
C GLY A 54 -10.27 4.24 2.59
N HIS A 55 -9.42 3.27 2.94
CA HIS A 55 -8.07 3.17 2.37
C HIS A 55 -8.13 2.84 0.89
N ALA A 56 -8.99 1.90 0.49
CA ALA A 56 -9.15 1.51 -0.91
C ALA A 56 -9.56 2.71 -1.79
N LEU A 57 -10.51 3.53 -1.33
CA LEU A 57 -10.93 4.74 -2.04
C LEU A 57 -9.76 5.70 -2.27
N PHE A 58 -9.02 6.00 -1.20
CA PHE A 58 -7.94 6.96 -1.26
C PHE A 58 -6.77 6.46 -2.11
N VAL A 59 -6.32 5.21 -1.90
CA VAL A 59 -5.25 4.57 -2.67
C VAL A 59 -5.61 4.49 -4.15
N ALA A 60 -6.87 4.18 -4.49
CA ALA A 60 -7.31 4.14 -5.89
C ALA A 60 -7.27 5.51 -6.58
N LEU A 61 -7.62 6.59 -5.87
CA LEU A 61 -7.54 7.95 -6.40
C LEU A 61 -6.10 8.39 -6.65
N GLU A 62 -5.20 8.13 -5.71
CA GLU A 62 -3.79 8.47 -5.86
C GLU A 62 -3.10 7.65 -6.97
N ASP A 63 -3.40 6.36 -7.08
CA ASP A 63 -2.90 5.49 -8.15
C ASP A 63 -3.36 6.00 -9.52
N LEU A 64 -4.64 6.38 -9.63
CA LEU A 64 -5.20 6.97 -10.85
C LEU A 64 -4.46 8.26 -11.24
N MET A 65 -4.28 9.18 -10.29
CA MET A 65 -3.57 10.45 -10.54
C MET A 65 -2.11 10.20 -10.96
N THR A 66 -1.41 9.30 -10.26
CA THR A 66 -0.02 8.93 -10.55
C THR A 66 0.11 8.34 -11.94
N ARG A 67 -0.75 7.38 -12.32
CA ARG A 67 -0.72 6.77 -13.65
C ARG A 67 -1.05 7.79 -14.74
N TYR A 68 -2.05 8.63 -14.51
CA TYR A 68 -2.45 9.67 -15.45
C TYR A 68 -1.30 10.65 -15.73
N GLU A 69 -0.65 11.17 -14.69
CA GLU A 69 0.46 12.11 -14.86
C GLU A 69 1.71 11.44 -15.44
N ARG A 70 1.98 10.16 -15.10
CA ARG A 70 3.02 9.36 -15.78
C ARG A 70 2.76 9.27 -17.27
N MET A 71 1.52 8.95 -17.68
CA MET A 71 1.14 8.87 -19.09
C MET A 71 1.19 10.22 -19.81
N ARG A 72 1.16 11.34 -19.08
CA ARG A 72 1.40 12.70 -19.62
C ARG A 72 2.87 13.08 -19.72
N GLY A 73 3.78 12.16 -19.39
CA GLY A 73 5.23 12.36 -19.48
C GLY A 73 5.85 13.04 -18.26
N LYS A 74 5.10 13.20 -17.15
CA LYS A 74 5.67 13.73 -15.90
C LYS A 74 6.53 12.69 -15.19
N ALA A 75 7.51 13.16 -14.43
CA ALA A 75 8.27 12.34 -13.49
C ALA A 75 7.39 12.02 -12.27
N ALA A 76 6.49 11.05 -12.45
CA ALA A 76 5.49 10.66 -11.45
C ALA A 76 6.08 9.71 -10.40
N LEU A 77 6.06 10.14 -9.14
CA LEU A 77 6.51 9.37 -7.97
C LEU A 77 5.38 9.22 -6.96
N TRP A 78 5.05 7.98 -6.61
CA TRP A 78 4.10 7.67 -5.55
C TRP A 78 4.84 6.95 -4.43
N VAL A 79 4.99 7.62 -3.29
CA VAL A 79 5.84 7.15 -2.19
C VAL A 79 5.02 6.35 -1.18
N PRO A 80 5.24 5.03 -1.07
CA PRO A 80 4.55 4.22 -0.08
C PRO A 80 5.20 4.31 1.30
N GLY A 81 4.45 3.97 2.33
CA GLY A 81 4.93 3.86 3.71
C GLY A 81 3.86 3.28 4.62
N THR A 82 4.24 2.95 5.85
CA THR A 82 3.35 2.51 6.93
C THR A 82 3.68 3.26 8.21
N ASP A 83 2.68 3.55 9.02
CA ASP A 83 2.86 4.29 10.26
C ASP A 83 2.92 3.33 11.43
N HIS A 84 4.00 3.39 12.19
CA HIS A 84 4.18 2.67 13.46
C HIS A 84 3.05 2.92 14.47
N ALA A 85 2.30 4.02 14.33
CA ALA A 85 1.06 4.28 15.05
C ALA A 85 1.17 4.13 16.58
N GLY A 86 2.33 4.50 17.14
CA GLY A 86 2.76 4.38 18.55
C GLY A 86 1.72 3.83 19.53
N ILE A 87 0.90 4.72 20.11
CA ILE A 87 -0.09 4.36 21.14
C ILE A 87 -1.13 3.35 20.64
N ALA A 88 -1.60 3.51 19.40
CA ALA A 88 -2.61 2.62 18.84
C ALA A 88 -2.06 1.19 18.65
N THR A 89 -0.80 1.05 18.22
CA THR A 89 -0.12 -0.25 18.13
C THR A 89 0.07 -0.85 19.52
N GLN A 90 0.53 -0.04 20.47
CA GLN A 90 0.72 -0.48 21.85
C GLN A 90 -0.59 -1.02 22.46
N LEU A 91 -1.70 -0.30 22.28
CA LEU A 91 -3.01 -0.73 22.80
C LEU A 91 -3.51 -2.03 22.16
N GLN A 92 -3.21 -2.24 20.87
CA GLN A 92 -3.57 -3.48 20.19
C GLN A 92 -2.73 -4.66 20.70
N VAL A 93 -1.43 -4.47 20.91
CA VAL A 93 -0.53 -5.50 21.49
C VAL A 93 -0.92 -5.81 22.94
N GLU A 94 -1.19 -4.79 23.76
CA GLU A 94 -1.66 -4.99 25.14
C GLU A 94 -2.98 -5.76 25.18
N LYS A 95 -3.88 -5.54 24.22
CA LYS A 95 -5.11 -6.34 24.10
C LYS A 95 -4.82 -7.81 23.78
N LEU A 96 -3.90 -8.09 22.85
CA LEU A 96 -3.50 -9.46 22.50
C LEU A 96 -2.88 -10.19 23.71
N LEU A 97 -2.00 -9.53 24.45
CA LEU A 97 -1.40 -10.06 25.68
C LEU A 97 -2.48 -10.43 26.71
N ARG A 98 -3.51 -9.60 26.87
CA ARG A 98 -4.65 -9.91 27.76
C ARG A 98 -5.44 -11.12 27.29
N ASP A 99 -5.65 -11.26 25.98
CA ASP A 99 -6.33 -12.42 25.40
C ASP A 99 -5.51 -13.72 25.60
N GLU A 100 -4.18 -13.61 25.69
CA GLU A 100 -3.25 -14.69 26.06
C GLU A 100 -3.13 -14.91 27.58
N GLY A 101 -3.81 -14.09 28.39
CA GLY A 101 -3.85 -14.22 29.86
C GLY A 101 -2.64 -13.60 30.57
N THR A 102 -1.88 -12.74 29.91
CA THR A 102 -0.75 -12.00 30.46
C THR A 102 -0.96 -10.48 30.32
N SER A 103 0.04 -9.69 30.69
CA SER A 103 0.02 -8.23 30.61
C SER A 103 1.40 -7.69 30.25
N ARG A 104 1.43 -6.44 29.79
CA ARG A 104 2.68 -5.73 29.48
C ARG A 104 3.60 -5.65 30.69
N GLU A 105 3.02 -5.48 31.88
CA GLU A 105 3.76 -5.43 33.13
C GLU A 105 4.39 -6.78 33.49
N GLU A 106 3.73 -7.89 33.17
CA GLU A 106 4.22 -9.25 33.43
C GLU A 106 5.36 -9.66 32.50
N VAL A 107 5.31 -9.27 31.21
CA VAL A 107 6.38 -9.58 30.24
C VAL A 107 7.56 -8.60 30.31
N GLY A 108 7.34 -7.35 30.77
CA GLY A 108 8.38 -6.34 30.89
C GLY A 108 8.80 -5.70 29.54
N ARG A 109 9.63 -4.65 29.61
CA ARG A 109 9.88 -3.73 28.48
C ARG A 109 10.64 -4.33 27.29
N GLU A 110 11.54 -5.28 27.53
CA GLU A 110 12.36 -5.85 26.46
C GLU A 110 11.62 -6.94 25.69
N GLU A 111 10.74 -7.69 26.37
CA GLU A 111 9.90 -8.71 25.78
C GLU A 111 8.63 -8.13 25.12
N PHE A 112 8.16 -6.97 25.62
CA PHE A 112 7.07 -6.18 25.02
C PHE A 112 7.51 -5.38 23.80
#